data_AF-A0A496VVI9-F1
#
_entry.id   AF-A0A496VVI9-F1
#
_cell.length_a   1.000
_cell.length_b   1.000
_cell.length_c   1.000
_cell.angle_alpha   90.00
_cell.angle_beta   90.00
_cell.angle_gamma   90.00
#
_symmetry.space_group_name_H-M   'P 1'
#
loop_
_entity.id
_entity.type
_entity.pdbx_description
1 polymer ?
#
loop_
_entity_poly.entity_id
_entity_poly.type
_entity_poly.pdbx_seq_one_letter_code
_entity_poly.pdbx_strand_id
1 'polypeptide(L)'
;MGYVSWARMKISEAKFRITQKPKTLSQTVTITGNATTPKGKTFTFKDERAVVSGNYVITKPMLANRHLATRQTQFFNPMTIDWTVKYKKGSLPKTKTLGSSKHTVYVTLNKPYTPEFDTLYLTSLHLAVSNQGAKGKMGEAKKQALKKTWKLFETQKITNWDNKPLYYYKSGHGFKDLACDDLSALLTMGKGQCDTFEKLFRATLSANGISSEQVVISTKESYVDNVWGMGLRGHLQALSKNWTFKTPSLSDTGAYKWRLILKDEGDSVDGMVPANKNNNYADLISEEGVAGQNSPTPSEKTFGQHFIVKITDSQAIEDGKLTTLYYDPSYGVAYKGNKEEAERDFEDNAVDGYFRQFKDKDLEVDADPDSETGYIEAPIYRARKKLGEIGIEFDR
;
A
#
# COMPACT_ATOMS: atom_id res chain seq x y z
N MET A 1 -2.77 -1.11 -19.78
CA MET A 1 -1.84 -0.21 -20.52
C MET A 1 -1.60 1.06 -19.71
N GLY A 2 -0.35 1.45 -19.47
CA GLY A 2 -0.01 2.67 -18.71
C GLY A 2 0.48 3.80 -19.61
N TYR A 3 0.05 5.03 -19.32
CA TYR A 3 0.45 6.25 -20.03
C TYR A 3 0.65 7.40 -19.05
N VAL A 4 1.50 8.35 -19.44
CA VAL A 4 1.56 9.67 -18.77
C VAL A 4 0.54 10.60 -19.43
N SER A 5 0.00 11.55 -18.68
CA SER A 5 -0.84 12.62 -19.23
C SER A 5 -0.18 13.29 -20.44
N TRP A 6 -0.99 13.81 -21.36
CA TRP A 6 -0.54 14.36 -22.66
C TRP A 6 0.11 13.36 -23.64
N ALA A 7 0.36 12.10 -23.27
CA ALA A 7 0.83 11.10 -24.25
C ALA A 7 -0.23 10.78 -25.31
N ARG A 8 0.21 10.30 -26.48
CA ARG A 8 -0.67 9.64 -27.46
C ARG A 8 -0.68 8.15 -27.17
N MET A 9 -1.87 7.56 -27.08
CA MET A 9 -2.00 6.11 -26.91
C MET A 9 -1.40 5.39 -28.12
N LYS A 10 -0.76 4.25 -27.87
CA LYS A 10 -0.12 3.44 -28.92
C LYS A 10 -0.69 2.03 -28.89
N ILE A 11 -1.07 1.54 -30.06
CA ILE A 11 -1.36 0.12 -30.28
C ILE A 11 -0.15 -0.43 -31.02
N SER A 12 0.62 -1.30 -30.36
CA SER A 12 1.83 -1.87 -30.95
C SER A 12 1.52 -2.79 -32.12
N GLU A 13 0.47 -3.61 -31.98
CA GLU A 13 -0.02 -4.52 -32.99
C GLU A 13 -1.51 -4.79 -32.76
N ALA A 14 -2.29 -4.88 -33.84
CA ALA A 14 -3.62 -5.48 -33.85
C ALA A 14 -3.63 -6.58 -34.92
N LYS A 15 -4.15 -7.75 -34.55
CA LYS A 15 -4.11 -8.96 -35.37
C LYS A 15 -5.52 -9.54 -35.53
N PHE A 16 -5.97 -9.69 -36.78
CA PHE A 16 -7.31 -10.16 -37.12
C PHE A 16 -7.24 -11.42 -37.96
N ARG A 17 -7.94 -12.49 -37.56
CA ARG A 17 -8.00 -13.74 -38.30
C ARG A 17 -8.87 -13.60 -39.54
N ILE A 18 -8.39 -14.12 -40.66
CA ILE A 18 -9.08 -14.20 -41.95
C ILE A 18 -9.68 -15.59 -42.06
N THR A 19 -11.01 -15.69 -42.13
CA THR A 19 -11.74 -16.95 -42.32
C THR A 19 -12.07 -17.24 -43.79
N GLN A 20 -12.04 -16.20 -44.65
CA GLN A 20 -12.17 -16.33 -46.10
C GLN A 20 -11.13 -15.43 -46.77
N LYS A 21 -10.13 -16.02 -47.42
CA LYS A 21 -9.10 -15.28 -48.15
C LYS A 21 -9.71 -14.75 -49.45
N PRO A 22 -9.84 -13.43 -49.64
CA PRO A 22 -10.34 -12.91 -50.92
C PRO A 22 -9.34 -13.27 -52.02
N LYS A 23 -9.82 -13.89 -53.11
CA LYS A 23 -8.98 -14.34 -54.24
C LYS A 23 -8.16 -13.22 -54.89
N THR A 24 -8.58 -11.96 -54.72
CA THR A 24 -7.92 -10.76 -55.24
C THR A 24 -8.03 -9.61 -54.23
N LEU A 25 -7.16 -9.59 -53.21
CA LEU A 25 -6.95 -8.40 -52.40
C LEU A 25 -5.99 -7.47 -53.15
N SER A 26 -6.46 -6.32 -53.60
CA SER A 26 -5.54 -5.23 -53.94
C SER A 26 -4.80 -4.87 -52.64
N GLN A 27 -3.47 -4.82 -52.68
CA GLN A 27 -2.58 -4.88 -51.51
C GLN A 27 -2.80 -3.83 -50.41
N THR A 28 -3.61 -2.79 -50.64
CA THR A 28 -3.90 -1.76 -49.64
C THR A 28 -5.09 -2.16 -48.76
N VAL A 29 -4.79 -2.58 -47.52
CA VAL A 29 -5.77 -2.78 -46.45
C VAL A 29 -5.59 -1.67 -45.42
N THR A 30 -6.66 -0.94 -45.14
CA THR A 30 -6.68 0.04 -44.05
C THR A 30 -7.45 -0.54 -42.86
N ILE A 31 -6.79 -0.61 -41.71
CA ILE A 31 -7.44 -0.92 -40.44
C ILE A 31 -7.68 0.37 -39.68
N THR A 32 -8.91 0.52 -39.17
CA THR A 32 -9.28 1.63 -38.28
C THR A 32 -9.84 1.06 -36.98
N GLY A 33 -9.31 1.51 -35.85
CA GLY A 33 -9.86 1.29 -34.52
C GLY A 33 -10.48 2.58 -33.98
N ASN A 34 -11.76 2.58 -33.64
CA ASN A 34 -12.43 3.69 -32.97
C ASN A 34 -12.58 3.34 -31.50
N ALA A 35 -11.74 3.93 -30.65
CA ALA A 35 -11.79 3.74 -29.22
C ALA A 35 -12.78 4.69 -28.57
N THR A 36 -13.67 4.17 -27.75
CA THR A 36 -14.65 4.90 -26.95
C THR A 36 -14.38 4.66 -25.48
N THR A 37 -14.20 5.74 -24.73
CA THR A 37 -14.06 5.69 -23.26
C THR A 37 -15.44 5.58 -22.59
N PRO A 38 -15.52 5.17 -21.30
CA PRO A 38 -16.79 5.14 -20.56
C PRO A 38 -17.54 6.49 -20.51
N LYS A 39 -16.83 7.62 -20.67
CA LYS A 39 -17.40 8.97 -20.69
C LYS A 39 -17.64 9.50 -22.11
N GLY A 40 -17.64 8.64 -23.13
CA GLY A 40 -17.95 9.00 -24.52
C GLY A 40 -16.82 9.70 -25.30
N LYS A 41 -15.66 9.98 -24.68
CA LYS A 41 -14.50 10.50 -25.42
C LYS A 41 -14.01 9.45 -26.42
N THR A 42 -13.71 9.88 -27.64
CA THR A 42 -13.26 9.01 -28.72
C THR A 42 -11.82 9.25 -29.13
N PHE A 43 -11.14 8.18 -29.56
CA PHE A 43 -9.83 8.20 -30.19
C PHE A 43 -9.85 7.31 -31.42
N THR A 44 -9.14 7.69 -32.48
CA THR A 44 -9.05 6.89 -33.69
C THR A 44 -7.62 6.44 -33.91
N PHE A 45 -7.45 5.16 -34.21
CA PHE A 45 -6.21 4.51 -34.62
C PHE A 45 -6.36 4.10 -36.08
N LYS A 46 -5.34 4.34 -36.91
CA LYS A 46 -5.40 4.01 -38.33
C LYS A 46 -4.06 3.47 -38.81
N ASP A 47 -4.11 2.35 -39.52
CA ASP A 47 -2.99 1.83 -40.30
C ASP A 47 -3.44 1.60 -41.75
N GLU A 48 -2.86 2.35 -42.68
CA GLU A 48 -3.14 2.25 -44.12
C GLU A 48 -2.27 1.20 -44.82
N ARG A 49 -1.32 0.60 -44.10
CA ARG A 49 -0.31 -0.32 -44.61
C ARG A 49 -0.35 -1.65 -43.85
N ALA A 50 -1.54 -2.07 -43.45
CA ALA A 50 -1.73 -3.34 -42.77
C ALA A 50 -1.36 -4.50 -43.72
N VAL A 51 -0.62 -5.47 -43.20
CA VAL A 51 -0.06 -6.57 -43.99
C VAL A 51 -0.91 -7.81 -43.81
N VAL A 52 -1.13 -8.54 -44.91
CA VAL A 52 -1.70 -9.89 -44.85
C VAL A 52 -0.56 -10.89 -44.71
N SER A 53 -0.54 -11.63 -43.60
CA SER A 53 0.44 -12.70 -43.34
C SER A 53 -0.29 -13.98 -42.98
N GLY A 54 -0.16 -15.00 -43.84
CA GLY A 54 -0.91 -16.25 -43.72
C GLY A 54 -2.42 -16.01 -43.68
N ASN A 55 -3.05 -16.40 -42.57
CA ASN A 55 -4.48 -16.23 -42.30
C ASN A 55 -4.79 -15.01 -41.42
N TYR A 56 -3.93 -13.99 -41.42
CA TYR A 56 -4.10 -12.80 -40.57
C TYR A 56 -3.92 -11.50 -41.34
N VAL A 57 -4.66 -10.47 -40.92
CA VAL A 57 -4.34 -9.06 -41.18
C VAL A 57 -3.68 -8.52 -39.92
N ILE A 58 -2.47 -7.97 -40.06
CA ILE A 58 -1.65 -7.45 -38.97
C ILE A 58 -1.36 -5.99 -39.23
N THR A 59 -1.63 -5.14 -38.24
CA THR A 59 -1.32 -3.71 -38.33
C THR A 59 0.12 -3.42 -37.92
N LYS A 60 0.72 -2.39 -38.51
CA LYS A 60 1.87 -1.71 -37.93
C LYS A 60 1.46 -0.95 -36.66
N PRO A 61 2.43 -0.48 -35.85
CA PRO A 61 2.10 0.35 -34.69
C PRO A 61 1.27 1.58 -35.06
N MET A 62 0.17 1.79 -34.35
CA MET A 62 -0.75 2.91 -34.55
C MET A 62 -0.73 3.85 -33.35
N LEU A 63 -0.77 5.16 -33.62
CA LEU A 63 -0.97 6.19 -32.60
C LEU A 63 -2.40 6.72 -32.66
N ALA A 64 -3.00 6.96 -31.49
CA ALA A 64 -4.28 7.65 -31.40
C ALA A 64 -4.18 9.01 -32.08
N ASN A 65 -5.21 9.43 -32.81
CA ASN A 65 -5.28 10.72 -33.50
C ASN A 65 -5.17 11.96 -32.58
N ARG A 66 -5.38 11.79 -31.28
CA ARG A 66 -5.37 12.86 -30.27
C ARG A 66 -4.56 12.46 -29.05
N HIS A 67 -4.06 13.47 -28.34
CA HIS A 67 -3.41 13.30 -27.06
C HIS A 67 -4.43 13.00 -25.95
N LEU A 68 -3.96 12.29 -24.93
CA LEU A 68 -4.65 12.20 -23.65
C LEU A 68 -4.76 13.60 -23.00
N ALA A 69 -5.69 13.77 -22.07
CA ALA A 69 -5.78 15.04 -21.34
C ALA A 69 -4.44 15.37 -20.66
N THR A 70 -4.05 16.64 -20.68
CA THR A 70 -2.82 17.12 -20.05
C THR A 70 -3.03 17.30 -18.55
N ARG A 71 -2.01 16.97 -17.74
CA ARG A 71 -2.00 17.15 -16.28
C ARG A 71 -3.24 16.58 -15.59
N GLN A 72 -3.68 15.41 -16.04
CA GLN A 72 -4.91 14.80 -15.54
C GLN A 72 -4.78 13.28 -15.38
N THR A 73 -5.17 12.77 -14.22
CA THR A 73 -5.34 11.31 -14.05
C THR A 73 -6.60 10.85 -14.78
N GLN A 74 -6.47 9.79 -15.55
CA GLN A 74 -7.60 9.15 -16.23
C GLN A 74 -7.52 7.64 -16.04
N PHE A 75 -8.68 7.02 -15.90
CA PHE A 75 -8.81 5.57 -15.82
C PHE A 75 -9.96 5.14 -16.71
N PHE A 76 -9.63 4.38 -17.76
CA PHE A 76 -10.61 3.83 -18.69
C PHE A 76 -10.70 2.33 -18.46
N ASN A 77 -11.84 1.89 -17.90
CA ASN A 77 -12.09 0.49 -17.62
C ASN A 77 -13.57 0.13 -17.86
N PRO A 78 -13.93 -0.51 -18.98
CA PRO A 78 -13.09 -0.74 -20.16
C PRO A 78 -13.04 0.50 -21.07
N MET A 79 -11.94 0.68 -21.78
CA MET A 79 -11.91 1.37 -23.07
C MET A 79 -12.21 0.36 -24.17
N THR A 80 -13.29 0.56 -24.93
CA THR A 80 -13.67 -0.32 -26.03
C THR A 80 -13.14 0.23 -27.34
N ILE A 81 -12.55 -0.60 -28.19
CA ILE A 81 -12.10 -0.24 -29.54
C ILE A 81 -12.90 -1.05 -30.55
N ASP A 82 -13.67 -0.36 -31.39
CA ASP A 82 -14.40 -0.95 -32.50
C ASP A 82 -13.54 -0.94 -33.76
N TRP A 83 -13.36 -2.11 -34.35
CA TRP A 83 -12.43 -2.33 -35.45
C TRP A 83 -13.15 -2.45 -36.78
N THR A 84 -12.62 -1.78 -37.79
CA THR A 84 -13.10 -1.85 -39.17
C THR A 84 -11.92 -2.04 -40.12
N VAL A 85 -12.16 -2.77 -41.20
CA VAL A 85 -11.24 -2.89 -42.32
C VAL A 85 -11.84 -2.26 -43.56
N LYS A 86 -11.06 -1.43 -44.25
CA LYS A 86 -11.32 -0.98 -45.60
C LYS A 86 -10.35 -1.65 -46.56
N TYR A 87 -10.88 -2.22 -47.63
CA TYR A 87 -10.12 -2.91 -48.67
C TYR A 87 -10.79 -2.68 -50.02
N LYS A 88 -10.10 -2.89 -51.13
CA LYS A 88 -10.74 -2.91 -52.46
C LYS A 88 -10.91 -4.35 -52.93
N LYS A 89 -12.06 -4.62 -53.56
CA LYS A 89 -12.35 -5.84 -54.31
C LYS A 89 -12.61 -5.43 -55.75
N GLY A 90 -11.61 -5.54 -56.62
CA GLY A 90 -11.58 -4.83 -57.90
C GLY A 90 -11.38 -3.32 -57.70
N SER A 91 -12.14 -2.48 -58.41
CA SER A 91 -12.13 -1.01 -58.26
C SER A 91 -13.01 -0.48 -57.12
N LEU A 92 -13.88 -1.32 -56.53
CA LEU A 92 -14.87 -0.89 -55.54
C LEU A 92 -14.32 -0.95 -54.11
N PRO A 93 -14.40 0.15 -53.32
CA PRO A 93 -14.06 0.12 -51.91
C PRO A 93 -15.11 -0.66 -51.13
N LYS A 94 -14.65 -1.50 -50.20
CA LYS A 94 -15.47 -2.25 -49.25
C LYS A 94 -15.03 -1.94 -47.83
N THR A 95 -16.00 -1.84 -46.93
CA THR A 95 -15.76 -1.69 -45.48
C THR A 95 -16.40 -2.88 -44.77
N LYS A 96 -15.70 -3.47 -43.81
CA LYS A 96 -16.22 -4.57 -42.98
C LYS A 96 -15.88 -4.32 -41.51
N THR A 97 -16.84 -4.58 -40.62
CA THR A 97 -16.61 -4.58 -39.16
C THR A 97 -15.84 -5.84 -38.76
N LEU A 98 -14.81 -5.67 -37.94
CA LEU A 98 -13.94 -6.74 -37.45
C LEU A 98 -14.24 -7.16 -36.00
N GLY A 99 -15.20 -6.49 -35.35
CA GLY A 99 -15.56 -6.69 -33.95
C GLY A 99 -14.96 -5.62 -33.04
N SER A 100 -14.94 -5.88 -31.74
CA SER A 100 -14.44 -4.95 -30.74
C SER A 100 -13.47 -5.60 -29.76
N SER A 101 -12.62 -4.80 -29.14
CA SER A 101 -11.69 -5.22 -28.07
C SER A 101 -11.85 -4.32 -26.85
N LYS A 102 -11.72 -4.86 -25.65
CA LYS A 102 -11.80 -4.11 -24.38
C LYS A 102 -10.42 -4.04 -23.73
N HIS A 103 -10.07 -2.87 -23.21
CA HIS A 103 -8.77 -2.62 -22.60
C HIS A 103 -8.90 -1.79 -21.33
N THR A 104 -8.06 -2.06 -20.34
CA THR A 104 -7.89 -1.18 -19.18
C THR A 104 -6.71 -0.23 -19.41
N VAL A 105 -6.98 1.07 -19.28
CA VAL A 105 -6.01 2.14 -19.52
C VAL A 105 -5.84 2.98 -18.26
N TYR A 106 -4.59 3.10 -17.82
CA TYR A 106 -4.16 3.88 -16.68
C TYR A 106 -3.41 5.10 -17.19
N VAL A 107 -3.81 6.30 -16.78
CA VAL A 107 -3.15 7.55 -17.16
C VAL A 107 -2.75 8.31 -15.91
N THR A 108 -1.44 8.42 -15.68
CA THR A 108 -0.85 9.11 -14.53
C THR A 108 -0.75 10.61 -14.77
N LEU A 109 -0.64 11.41 -13.69
CA LEU A 109 -0.44 12.86 -13.80
C LEU A 109 0.87 13.21 -14.52
N ASN A 110 1.96 12.59 -14.06
CA ASN A 110 3.31 12.87 -14.49
C ASN A 110 4.06 11.54 -14.72
N LYS A 111 5.29 11.62 -15.25
CA LYS A 111 6.20 10.48 -15.27
C LYS A 111 6.36 9.96 -13.82
N PRO A 112 6.24 8.63 -13.60
CA PRO A 112 6.47 8.06 -12.29
C PRO A 112 7.83 8.48 -11.71
N TYR A 113 7.83 8.88 -10.45
CA TYR A 113 9.05 9.08 -9.66
C TYR A 113 9.56 7.70 -9.26
N THR A 114 10.79 7.35 -9.63
CA THR A 114 11.32 5.98 -9.49
C THR A 114 12.63 5.82 -8.70
N PRO A 115 13.26 6.84 -8.09
CA PRO A 115 14.57 6.62 -7.46
C PRO A 115 14.52 5.66 -6.24
N GLU A 116 13.33 5.36 -5.73
CA GLU A 116 13.13 4.44 -4.59
C GLU A 116 12.38 3.15 -4.99
N PHE A 117 11.87 3.07 -6.22
CA PHE A 117 11.10 1.92 -6.71
C PHE A 117 11.56 1.55 -8.12
N ASP A 118 12.40 0.52 -8.23
CA ASP A 118 12.86 -0.01 -9.51
C ASP A 118 11.74 -0.67 -10.32
N THR A 119 10.64 -1.06 -9.65
CA THR A 119 9.51 -1.75 -10.26
C THR A 119 8.20 -1.03 -9.97
N LEU A 120 7.47 -0.67 -11.04
CA LEU A 120 6.09 -0.17 -10.95
C LEU A 120 5.10 -1.34 -11.05
N TYR A 121 4.54 -1.75 -9.92
CA TYR A 121 3.51 -2.79 -9.87
C TYR A 121 2.17 -2.30 -10.43
N LEU A 122 1.42 -3.19 -11.08
CA LEU A 122 0.10 -2.87 -11.62
C LEU A 122 -0.88 -2.42 -10.53
N THR A 123 -0.78 -2.97 -9.31
CA THR A 123 -1.55 -2.50 -8.15
C THR A 123 -1.27 -1.04 -7.84
N SER A 124 -0.01 -0.64 -7.70
CA SER A 124 0.37 0.74 -7.41
C SER A 124 -0.15 1.68 -8.50
N LEU A 125 -0.01 1.29 -9.77
CA LEU A 125 -0.56 2.07 -10.89
C LEU A 125 -2.11 2.13 -10.84
N HIS A 126 -2.77 1.04 -10.49
CA HIS A 126 -4.23 0.97 -10.38
C HIS A 126 -4.75 1.91 -9.29
N LEU A 127 -4.21 1.79 -8.07
CA LEU A 127 -4.61 2.62 -6.93
C LEU A 127 -4.35 4.11 -7.20
N ALA A 128 -3.29 4.44 -7.93
CA ALA A 128 -2.90 5.81 -8.23
C ALA A 128 -3.92 6.56 -9.12
N VAL A 129 -4.70 5.83 -9.93
CA VAL A 129 -5.56 6.46 -10.94
C VAL A 129 -7.00 5.95 -10.96
N SER A 130 -7.34 4.86 -10.26
CA SER A 130 -8.69 4.29 -10.25
C SER A 130 -9.73 5.28 -9.74
N ASN A 131 -9.40 6.06 -8.71
CA ASN A 131 -10.14 7.26 -8.32
C ASN A 131 -9.76 8.48 -9.19
N GLN A 132 -10.00 8.38 -10.49
CA GLN A 132 -9.51 9.31 -11.52
C GLN A 132 -9.97 10.77 -11.38
N GLY A 133 -9.37 11.66 -12.18
CA GLY A 133 -9.85 13.02 -12.41
C GLY A 133 -9.14 14.11 -11.61
N ALA A 134 -8.00 13.81 -10.98
CA ALA A 134 -7.12 14.85 -10.46
C ALA A 134 -6.64 15.72 -11.62
N LYS A 135 -6.76 17.04 -11.52
CA LYS A 135 -6.46 17.99 -12.62
C LYS A 135 -6.13 19.38 -12.08
N GLY A 136 -5.56 20.24 -12.93
CA GLY A 136 -5.31 21.66 -12.62
C GLY A 136 -3.87 22.06 -12.88
N LYS A 137 -3.40 23.09 -12.16
CA LYS A 137 -1.95 23.36 -12.07
C LYS A 137 -1.26 22.16 -11.41
N MET A 138 0.05 21.98 -11.62
CA MET A 138 0.72 20.74 -11.20
C MET A 138 0.59 20.48 -9.70
N GLY A 139 0.82 21.48 -8.83
CA GLY A 139 0.62 21.33 -7.38
C GLY A 139 -0.81 20.98 -6.97
N GLU A 140 -1.81 21.65 -7.57
CA GLU A 140 -3.23 21.35 -7.33
C GLU A 140 -3.60 19.93 -7.78
N ALA A 141 -3.11 19.51 -8.96
CA ALA A 141 -3.34 18.19 -9.50
C ALA A 141 -2.69 17.12 -8.61
N LYS A 142 -1.44 17.32 -8.18
CA LYS A 142 -0.74 16.43 -7.24
C LYS A 142 -1.48 16.29 -5.92
N LYS A 143 -1.90 17.40 -5.30
CA LYS A 143 -2.74 17.37 -4.09
C LYS A 143 -4.03 16.58 -4.31
N GLN A 144 -4.72 16.82 -5.44
CA GLN A 144 -5.94 16.08 -5.76
C GLN A 144 -5.68 14.58 -5.97
N ALA A 145 -4.58 14.19 -6.61
CA ALA A 145 -4.22 12.79 -6.81
C ALA A 145 -3.85 12.10 -5.49
N LEU A 146 -3.08 12.75 -4.62
CA LEU A 146 -2.83 12.29 -3.24
C LEU A 146 -4.16 12.04 -2.52
N LYS A 147 -5.04 13.04 -2.45
CA LYS A 147 -6.34 12.91 -1.77
C LYS A 147 -7.21 11.79 -2.37
N LYS A 148 -7.21 11.64 -3.68
CA LYS A 148 -7.98 10.59 -4.39
C LYS A 148 -7.44 9.19 -4.15
N THR A 149 -6.11 9.06 -4.10
CA THR A 149 -5.43 7.82 -3.73
C THR A 149 -5.72 7.47 -2.28
N TRP A 150 -5.52 8.43 -1.38
CA TRP A 150 -5.72 8.26 0.06
C TRP A 150 -7.13 7.82 0.41
N LYS A 151 -8.15 8.34 -0.28
CA LYS A 151 -9.54 7.87 -0.16
C LYS A 151 -9.75 6.37 -0.32
N LEU A 152 -8.83 5.65 -0.97
CA LEU A 152 -8.89 4.19 -1.07
C LEU A 152 -8.38 3.53 0.21
N PHE A 153 -7.32 4.08 0.82
CA PHE A 153 -6.75 3.60 2.09
C PHE A 153 -7.63 3.94 3.29
N GLU A 154 -8.27 5.12 3.31
CA GLU A 154 -9.24 5.53 4.34
C GLU A 154 -10.42 4.55 4.49
N THR A 155 -10.69 3.73 3.47
CA THR A 155 -11.76 2.72 3.55
C THR A 155 -11.43 1.52 4.43
N GLN A 156 -10.15 1.34 4.77
CA GLN A 156 -9.62 0.15 5.44
C GLN A 156 -9.94 -1.16 4.70
N LYS A 157 -10.18 -1.09 3.38
CA LYS A 157 -10.59 -2.22 2.52
C LYS A 157 -9.76 -2.27 1.25
N ILE A 158 -8.48 -1.92 1.35
CA ILE A 158 -7.61 -1.87 0.17
C ILE A 158 -7.51 -3.27 -0.48
N THR A 159 -7.53 -3.28 -1.81
CA THR A 159 -7.33 -4.49 -2.61
C THR A 159 -6.20 -4.25 -3.60
N ASN A 160 -5.62 -5.33 -4.12
CA ASN A 160 -4.71 -5.23 -5.25
C ASN A 160 -5.50 -4.90 -6.56
N TRP A 161 -4.81 -4.86 -7.70
CA TRP A 161 -5.46 -4.58 -8.99
C TRP A 161 -6.53 -5.60 -9.44
N ASP A 162 -6.50 -6.83 -8.92
CA ASP A 162 -7.42 -7.92 -9.27
C ASP A 162 -8.57 -8.11 -8.24
N ASN A 163 -8.69 -7.18 -7.28
CA ASN A 163 -9.64 -7.17 -6.17
C ASN A 163 -9.35 -8.18 -5.04
N LYS A 164 -8.15 -8.76 -4.98
CA LYS A 164 -7.72 -9.52 -3.80
C LYS A 164 -7.48 -8.57 -2.61
N PRO A 165 -8.10 -8.81 -1.45
CA PRO A 165 -7.85 -8.02 -0.24
C PRO A 165 -6.40 -8.12 0.24
N LEU A 166 -5.87 -7.00 0.75
CA LEU A 166 -4.56 -6.92 1.38
C LEU A 166 -4.74 -6.70 2.89
N TYR A 167 -4.32 -7.66 3.69
CA TYR A 167 -4.53 -7.69 5.14
C TYR A 167 -3.33 -7.12 5.91
N TYR A 168 -3.57 -6.12 6.74
CA TYR A 168 -2.61 -5.62 7.73
C TYR A 168 -2.61 -6.54 8.95
N TYR A 169 -1.47 -7.16 9.29
CA TYR A 169 -1.33 -8.16 10.35
C TYR A 169 -2.54 -9.11 10.43
N LYS A 170 -2.67 -9.96 9.41
CA LYS A 170 -3.83 -10.84 9.25
C LYS A 170 -4.00 -11.75 10.47
N SER A 171 -5.21 -11.80 11.02
CA SER A 171 -5.55 -12.69 12.14
C SER A 171 -5.16 -14.15 11.88
N GLY A 172 -4.63 -14.81 12.91
CA GLY A 172 -4.17 -16.21 12.86
C GLY A 172 -2.80 -16.44 12.21
N HIS A 173 -2.07 -15.37 11.88
CA HIS A 173 -0.72 -15.44 11.33
C HIS A 173 0.26 -14.74 12.26
N GLY A 174 1.43 -15.36 12.46
CA GLY A 174 2.57 -14.79 13.18
C GLY A 174 3.45 -13.94 12.30
N PHE A 175 4.46 -13.30 12.88
CA PHE A 175 5.31 -12.32 12.20
C PHE A 175 5.94 -12.86 10.89
N LYS A 176 6.46 -14.10 10.92
CA LYS A 176 7.12 -14.78 9.77
C LYS A 176 6.17 -15.13 8.61
N ASP A 177 4.87 -15.18 8.87
CA ASP A 177 3.85 -15.51 7.87
C ASP A 177 3.40 -14.32 7.04
N LEU A 178 3.88 -13.11 7.36
CA LEU A 178 3.50 -11.85 6.76
C LEU A 178 4.61 -11.35 5.84
N ALA A 179 4.22 -10.69 4.74
CA ALA A 179 5.18 -9.95 3.94
C ALA A 179 5.84 -8.85 4.79
N CYS A 180 7.16 -8.79 4.74
CA CYS A 180 8.02 -7.84 5.44
C CYS A 180 9.04 -7.32 4.43
N ASP A 181 9.17 -6.01 4.37
CA ASP A 181 10.03 -5.21 3.50
C ASP A 181 9.90 -5.49 1.98
N ASP A 182 8.91 -6.28 1.57
CA ASP A 182 8.72 -6.69 0.18
C ASP A 182 7.28 -6.43 -0.30
N LEU A 183 7.15 -5.41 -1.15
CA LEU A 183 5.89 -5.06 -1.81
C LEU A 183 5.40 -6.18 -2.74
N SER A 184 6.29 -6.89 -3.43
CA SER A 184 5.92 -8.03 -4.29
C SER A 184 5.28 -9.14 -3.47
N ALA A 185 5.88 -9.44 -2.30
CA ALA A 185 5.36 -10.42 -1.37
C ALA A 185 3.98 -10.01 -0.84
N LEU A 186 3.79 -8.74 -0.44
CA LEU A 186 2.47 -8.24 -0.03
C LEU A 186 1.42 -8.45 -1.13
N LEU A 187 1.73 -8.03 -2.36
CA LEU A 187 0.80 -8.12 -3.49
C LEU A 187 0.48 -9.56 -3.88
N THR A 188 1.38 -10.50 -3.64
CA THR A 188 1.21 -11.93 -3.94
C THR A 188 0.51 -12.66 -2.81
N MET A 189 0.97 -12.51 -1.57
CA MET A 189 0.45 -13.20 -0.39
C MET A 189 -0.89 -12.61 0.05
N GLY A 190 -1.07 -11.30 -0.08
CA GLY A 190 -2.24 -10.55 0.38
C GLY A 190 -2.24 -10.28 1.89
N LYS A 191 -1.09 -10.40 2.56
CA LYS A 191 -0.94 -10.16 4.00
C LYS A 191 0.46 -9.61 4.28
N GLY A 192 0.56 -8.58 5.11
CA GLY A 192 1.83 -7.92 5.39
C GLY A 192 1.83 -7.09 6.66
N GLN A 193 3.01 -6.55 6.96
CA GLN A 193 3.32 -5.67 8.08
C GLN A 193 3.25 -4.19 7.66
N CYS A 194 3.43 -3.26 8.60
CA CYS A 194 3.23 -1.82 8.39
C CYS A 194 4.13 -1.23 7.29
N ASP A 195 5.38 -1.67 7.20
CA ASP A 195 6.34 -1.28 6.17
C ASP A 195 5.84 -1.63 4.74
N THR A 196 5.16 -2.76 4.55
CA THR A 196 4.69 -3.15 3.21
C THR A 196 3.51 -2.27 2.75
N PHE A 197 2.66 -1.81 3.67
CA PHE A 197 1.59 -0.86 3.37
C PHE A 197 2.13 0.55 3.15
N GLU A 198 3.14 0.95 3.91
CA GLU A 198 3.94 2.16 3.71
C GLU A 198 4.53 2.19 2.29
N LYS A 199 5.23 1.13 1.87
CA LYS A 199 5.78 0.96 0.52
C LYS A 199 4.70 0.97 -0.55
N LEU A 200 3.57 0.29 -0.32
CA LEU A 200 2.44 0.29 -1.26
C LEU A 200 1.93 1.71 -1.51
N PHE A 201 1.75 2.50 -0.45
CA PHE A 201 1.26 3.87 -0.58
C PHE A 201 2.28 4.78 -1.28
N ARG A 202 3.56 4.74 -0.89
CA ARG A 202 4.63 5.51 -1.58
C ARG A 202 4.79 5.12 -3.04
N ALA A 203 4.74 3.84 -3.38
CA ALA A 203 4.79 3.38 -4.78
C ALA A 203 3.58 3.90 -5.58
N THR A 204 2.41 3.97 -4.93
CA THR A 204 1.18 4.49 -5.54
C THR A 204 1.26 6.00 -5.79
N LEU A 205 1.77 6.78 -4.83
CA LEU A 205 2.03 8.21 -5.00
C LEU A 205 3.08 8.48 -6.07
N SER A 206 4.17 7.72 -6.03
CA SER A 206 5.26 7.74 -6.99
C SER A 206 4.79 7.52 -8.42
N ALA A 207 3.76 6.68 -8.64
CA ALA A 207 3.16 6.48 -9.97
C ALA A 207 2.61 7.79 -10.59
N ASN A 208 2.15 8.74 -9.77
CA ASN A 208 1.71 10.06 -10.21
C ASN A 208 2.84 11.12 -10.20
N GLY A 209 4.07 10.73 -9.86
CA GLY A 209 5.21 11.62 -9.72
C GLY A 209 5.11 12.53 -8.49
N ILE A 210 4.57 11.99 -7.38
CA ILE A 210 4.49 12.67 -6.08
C ILE A 210 5.57 12.07 -5.18
N SER A 211 6.49 12.91 -4.72
CA SER A 211 7.56 12.51 -3.80
C SER A 211 7.07 12.36 -2.35
N SER A 212 7.60 11.36 -1.66
CA SER A 212 7.26 11.00 -0.29
C SER A 212 8.38 10.17 0.34
N GLU A 213 8.54 10.24 1.66
CA GLU A 213 9.54 9.49 2.42
C GLU A 213 8.88 8.56 3.45
N GLN A 214 9.62 7.53 3.85
CA GLN A 214 9.28 6.71 5.01
C GLN A 214 9.46 7.54 6.28
N VAL A 215 8.62 7.27 7.27
CA VAL A 215 8.80 7.71 8.65
C VAL A 215 8.71 6.49 9.54
N VAL A 216 9.71 6.30 10.39
CA VAL A 216 9.74 5.28 11.42
C VAL A 216 9.19 5.88 12.70
N ILE A 217 8.14 5.27 13.24
CA ILE A 217 7.62 5.59 14.57
C ILE A 217 8.25 4.62 15.55
N SER A 218 8.93 5.16 16.55
CA SER A 218 9.60 4.41 17.61
C SER A 218 9.23 5.01 18.97
N THR A 219 9.57 4.32 20.05
CA THR A 219 9.48 4.90 21.39
C THR A 219 10.76 5.69 21.70
N LYS A 220 10.66 6.84 22.36
CA LYS A 220 11.82 7.72 22.65
C LYS A 220 12.92 7.10 23.51
N GLU A 221 12.60 6.05 24.28
CA GLU A 221 13.58 5.30 25.09
C GLU A 221 14.06 4.01 24.40
N SER A 222 13.75 3.81 23.11
CA SER A 222 14.28 2.69 22.34
C SER A 222 15.74 2.95 21.98
N TYR A 223 16.65 2.83 22.95
CA TYR A 223 18.08 2.90 22.62
C TYR A 223 18.44 1.73 21.70
N VAL A 224 18.99 2.06 20.54
CA VAL A 224 19.30 1.17 19.43
C VAL A 224 20.75 0.72 19.59
N ASP A 225 20.97 -0.58 19.82
CA ASP A 225 22.18 -1.21 19.32
C ASP A 225 21.76 -2.03 18.09
N ASN A 226 22.47 -1.80 16.98
CA ASN A 226 22.07 -2.09 15.61
C ASN A 226 21.83 -3.58 15.31
N VAL A 227 20.71 -4.14 15.75
CA VAL A 227 20.27 -5.48 15.34
C VAL A 227 18.86 -5.36 14.75
N TRP A 228 18.82 -5.15 13.43
CA TRP A 228 17.63 -5.38 12.63
C TRP A 228 17.26 -6.86 12.75
N GLY A 229 16.19 -7.13 13.50
CA GLY A 229 15.62 -8.45 13.67
C GLY A 229 16.13 -9.19 14.90
N MET A 230 15.20 -9.87 15.57
CA MET A 230 15.35 -10.70 16.77
C MET A 230 15.03 -9.96 18.08
N GLY A 231 13.80 -10.21 18.55
CA GLY A 231 13.27 -9.95 19.89
C GLY A 231 14.05 -8.98 20.78
N LEU A 232 13.58 -7.74 20.84
CA LEU A 232 14.09 -6.66 21.68
C LEU A 232 13.91 -6.97 23.17
N ARG A 233 14.81 -7.81 23.71
CA ARG A 233 14.90 -8.15 25.12
C ARG A 233 15.45 -6.95 25.92
N GLY A 234 14.57 -6.11 26.45
CA GLY A 234 14.91 -5.00 27.36
C GLY A 234 14.50 -3.59 26.90
N HIS A 235 14.01 -3.43 25.67
CA HIS A 235 13.66 -2.12 25.12
C HIS A 235 12.22 -1.72 25.49
N LEU A 236 11.98 -0.40 25.52
CA LEU A 236 10.65 0.16 25.61
C LEU A 236 9.88 -0.14 24.31
N GLN A 237 8.67 -0.66 24.45
CA GLN A 237 7.77 -0.97 23.35
C GLN A 237 6.39 -0.39 23.65
N ALA A 238 5.62 -0.13 22.59
CA ALA A 238 4.28 0.40 22.69
C ALA A 238 3.24 -0.74 22.73
N LEU A 239 2.19 -0.53 23.54
CA LEU A 239 0.98 -1.34 23.51
C LEU A 239 0.04 -0.75 22.45
N SER A 240 -0.25 -1.50 21.38
CA SER A 240 -1.20 -1.09 20.34
C SER A 240 -2.59 -1.00 20.96
N LYS A 241 -3.29 0.12 20.75
CA LYS A 241 -4.61 0.35 21.32
C LYS A 241 -5.61 -0.73 20.86
N ASN A 242 -6.48 -1.27 21.71
CA ASN A 242 -6.92 -0.82 23.05
C ASN A 242 -6.72 -1.89 24.13
N TRP A 243 -6.48 -1.48 25.39
CA TRP A 243 -6.25 -2.39 26.52
C TRP A 243 -7.00 -1.99 27.80
N THR A 244 -7.57 -2.98 28.47
CA THR A 244 -8.07 -2.83 29.84
C THR A 244 -6.97 -3.19 30.84
N PHE A 245 -6.56 -2.22 31.66
CA PHE A 245 -5.60 -2.41 32.76
C PHE A 245 -6.33 -2.80 34.05
N LYS A 246 -6.10 -4.02 34.56
CA LYS A 246 -6.69 -4.55 35.80
C LYS A 246 -5.96 -4.01 37.05
N THR A 247 -6.28 -4.57 38.21
CA THR A 247 -5.49 -4.39 39.43
C THR A 247 -4.04 -4.81 39.18
N PRO A 248 -3.05 -3.94 39.43
CA PRO A 248 -1.65 -4.26 39.21
C PRO A 248 -1.17 -5.35 40.19
N SER A 249 -0.46 -6.36 39.68
CA SER A 249 0.14 -7.43 40.50
C SER A 249 1.56 -7.11 40.99
N LEU A 250 2.18 -6.02 40.51
CA LEU A 250 3.56 -5.62 40.82
C LEU A 250 3.58 -4.23 41.47
N SER A 251 3.00 -4.09 42.66
CA SER A 251 2.74 -2.77 43.27
C SER A 251 3.97 -1.99 43.73
N ASP A 252 5.12 -2.63 43.80
CA ASP A 252 6.41 -2.10 44.26
C ASP A 252 7.31 -1.56 43.14
N THR A 253 6.90 -1.68 41.87
CA THR A 253 7.76 -1.41 40.69
C THR A 253 7.55 -0.03 40.06
N GLY A 254 6.95 0.91 40.81
CA GLY A 254 6.71 2.28 40.35
C GLY A 254 5.68 2.37 39.21
N ALA A 255 6.04 3.01 38.09
CA ALA A 255 5.12 3.22 36.97
C ALA A 255 4.78 1.92 36.21
N TYR A 256 5.70 0.95 36.16
CA TYR A 256 5.56 -0.31 35.44
C TYR A 256 5.02 -1.43 36.34
N LYS A 257 3.80 -1.25 36.84
CA LYS A 257 3.19 -2.08 37.89
C LYS A 257 2.23 -3.18 37.39
N TRP A 258 1.97 -3.24 36.09
CA TRP A 258 1.11 -4.26 35.49
C TRP A 258 1.96 -5.36 34.86
N ARG A 259 1.70 -6.61 35.23
CA ARG A 259 2.34 -7.77 34.60
C ARG A 259 1.72 -8.01 33.22
N LEU A 260 2.58 -8.18 32.22
CA LEU A 260 2.21 -8.54 30.85
C LEU A 260 2.80 -9.92 30.50
N ILE A 261 1.99 -10.79 29.90
CA ILE A 261 2.45 -12.10 29.40
C ILE A 261 2.17 -12.19 27.90
N LEU A 262 3.20 -11.96 27.10
CA LEU A 262 3.22 -12.22 25.65
C LEU A 262 3.75 -13.63 25.42
N LYS A 263 3.15 -14.37 24.49
CA LYS A 263 3.70 -15.67 24.08
C LYS A 263 4.82 -15.44 23.08
N ASP A 264 5.85 -16.26 23.19
CA ASP A 264 6.97 -16.27 22.26
C ASP A 264 6.51 -16.79 20.89
N GLU A 265 6.83 -16.04 19.83
CA GLU A 265 6.56 -16.39 18.42
C GLU A 265 7.82 -16.89 17.70
N GLY A 266 8.84 -17.25 18.46
CA GLY A 266 10.14 -17.72 17.99
C GLY A 266 11.14 -16.57 17.85
N ASP A 267 10.84 -15.59 16.99
CA ASP A 267 11.76 -14.48 16.69
C ASP A 267 11.24 -13.11 17.15
N SER A 268 9.99 -13.04 17.61
CA SER A 268 9.35 -11.81 18.08
C SER A 268 8.40 -12.05 19.25
N VAL A 269 8.06 -10.96 19.94
CA VAL A 269 7.15 -10.93 21.09
C VAL A 269 6.10 -9.84 20.86
N ASP A 270 5.36 -9.96 19.75
CA ASP A 270 4.40 -8.94 19.31
C ASP A 270 2.95 -9.26 19.72
N GLY A 271 2.74 -10.39 20.41
CA GLY A 271 1.44 -10.83 20.91
C GLY A 271 0.42 -11.19 19.82
N MET A 272 0.89 -11.56 18.63
CA MET A 272 0.10 -11.95 17.47
C MET A 272 -0.48 -13.37 17.60
N VAL A 273 0.36 -14.39 17.76
CA VAL A 273 -0.06 -15.80 17.78
C VAL A 273 0.79 -16.72 18.69
N PRO A 274 0.18 -17.73 19.32
CA PRO A 274 -1.26 -17.91 19.43
C PRO A 274 -1.83 -16.86 20.39
N ALA A 275 -2.93 -16.20 20.01
CA ALA A 275 -3.59 -15.24 20.88
C ALA A 275 -3.86 -15.84 22.28
N ASN A 276 -3.77 -15.01 23.32
CA ASN A 276 -4.10 -15.47 24.66
C ASN A 276 -5.59 -15.76 24.78
N LYS A 277 -5.94 -16.77 25.60
CA LYS A 277 -7.34 -17.14 25.83
C LYS A 277 -8.10 -15.91 26.34
N ASN A 278 -9.22 -15.58 25.68
CA ASN A 278 -10.04 -14.41 25.98
C ASN A 278 -9.23 -13.08 25.94
N ASN A 279 -8.19 -13.00 25.12
CA ASN A 279 -7.28 -11.84 25.01
C ASN A 279 -6.68 -11.40 26.36
N ASN A 280 -6.48 -12.33 27.29
CA ASN A 280 -6.00 -12.04 28.64
C ASN A 280 -4.48 -12.22 28.73
N TYR A 281 -3.75 -11.13 28.98
CA TYR A 281 -2.28 -11.07 29.05
C TYR A 281 -1.80 -10.77 30.47
N ALA A 282 -2.36 -11.49 31.44
CA ALA A 282 -2.24 -11.28 32.90
C ALA A 282 -3.00 -10.05 33.40
N ASP A 283 -2.32 -8.96 33.74
CA ASP A 283 -2.98 -7.77 34.30
C ASP A 283 -3.61 -6.89 33.22
N LEU A 284 -3.47 -7.29 31.94
CA LEU A 284 -4.00 -6.57 30.80
C LEU A 284 -4.96 -7.47 30.00
N ILE A 285 -6.05 -6.89 29.49
CA ILE A 285 -6.92 -7.51 28.49
C ILE A 285 -6.81 -6.69 27.21
N SER A 286 -6.49 -7.33 26.09
CA SER A 286 -6.57 -6.65 24.80
C SER A 286 -8.02 -6.62 24.33
N GLU A 287 -8.49 -5.41 24.06
CA GLU A 287 -9.84 -5.13 23.57
C GLU A 287 -9.82 -4.94 22.04
N GLU A 288 -10.98 -4.70 21.45
CA GLU A 288 -11.07 -4.25 20.06
C GLU A 288 -10.30 -2.93 19.89
N GLY A 289 -9.32 -2.96 18.98
CA GLY A 289 -8.33 -1.93 18.81
C GLY A 289 -8.53 -1.07 17.55
N VAL A 290 -7.46 -0.43 17.10
CA VAL A 290 -7.47 0.31 15.84
C VAL A 290 -7.54 -0.66 14.67
N ALA A 291 -8.61 -0.55 13.87
CA ALA A 291 -8.76 -1.34 12.66
C ALA A 291 -7.69 -0.98 11.64
N GLY A 292 -7.12 -2.00 10.99
CA GLY A 292 -6.22 -1.84 9.85
C GLY A 292 -6.83 -2.29 8.54
N GLN A 293 -6.06 -2.21 7.46
CA GLN A 293 -6.50 -2.68 6.14
C GLN A 293 -6.99 -4.13 6.17
N ASN A 294 -8.27 -4.32 5.91
CA ASN A 294 -9.00 -5.59 5.95
C ASN A 294 -8.91 -6.38 7.27
N SER A 295 -8.46 -5.74 8.36
CA SER A 295 -8.26 -6.35 9.67
C SER A 295 -8.93 -5.51 10.74
N PRO A 296 -10.21 -5.79 11.10
CA PRO A 296 -10.90 -5.06 12.17
C PRO A 296 -10.15 -5.09 13.50
N THR A 297 -9.47 -6.21 13.77
CA THR A 297 -8.54 -6.40 14.87
C THR A 297 -7.26 -7.02 14.31
N PRO A 298 -6.24 -6.20 14.00
CA PRO A 298 -4.91 -6.68 13.59
C PRO A 298 -4.37 -7.69 14.61
N SER A 299 -3.62 -8.70 14.17
CA SER A 299 -3.06 -9.70 15.09
C SER A 299 -2.04 -9.08 16.04
N GLU A 300 -1.22 -8.13 15.56
CA GLU A 300 -0.24 -7.39 16.38
C GLU A 300 -0.91 -6.71 17.58
N LYS A 301 -0.29 -6.87 18.76
CA LYS A 301 -0.74 -6.31 20.04
C LYS A 301 0.23 -5.29 20.59
N THR A 302 1.47 -5.36 20.15
CA THR A 302 2.56 -4.50 20.57
C THR A 302 3.47 -4.23 19.39
N PHE A 303 4.15 -3.09 19.40
CA PHE A 303 5.16 -2.78 18.39
C PHE A 303 6.37 -2.07 19.01
N GLY A 304 7.55 -2.39 18.47
CA GLY A 304 8.77 -1.60 18.71
C GLY A 304 8.95 -0.50 17.67
N GLN A 305 8.52 -0.75 16.43
CA GLN A 305 8.56 0.20 15.32
C GLN A 305 7.27 0.11 14.51
N HIS A 306 6.84 1.24 13.95
CA HIS A 306 5.73 1.31 13.01
C HIS A 306 6.06 2.26 11.86
N PHE A 307 5.73 1.89 10.62
CA PHE A 307 6.14 2.66 9.44
C PHE A 307 4.96 3.41 8.82
N ILE A 308 5.13 4.72 8.62
CA ILE A 308 4.15 5.60 7.96
C ILE A 308 4.82 6.41 6.84
N VAL A 309 4.04 7.21 6.12
CA VAL A 309 4.50 8.00 4.97
C VAL A 309 4.40 9.48 5.25
N LYS A 310 5.47 10.23 4.94
CA LYS A 310 5.46 11.69 4.88
C LYS A 310 5.53 12.20 3.46
N ILE A 311 4.66 13.15 3.11
CA ILE A 311 4.69 13.82 1.80
C ILE A 311 5.80 14.88 1.80
N THR A 312 6.68 14.81 0.79
CA THR A 312 7.84 15.73 0.63
C THR A 312 7.81 16.50 -0.68
N ASP A 313 6.77 16.31 -1.51
CA ASP A 313 6.61 16.98 -2.79
C ASP A 313 6.33 18.48 -2.64
N SER A 314 7.34 19.32 -2.90
CA SER A 314 7.23 20.79 -2.75
C SER A 314 6.10 21.40 -3.57
N GLN A 315 5.81 20.87 -4.77
CA GLN A 315 4.69 21.37 -5.57
C GLN A 315 3.34 21.03 -4.93
N ALA A 316 3.18 19.83 -4.37
CA ALA A 316 1.96 19.50 -3.63
C ALA A 316 1.81 20.35 -2.37
N ILE A 317 2.92 20.62 -1.67
CA ILE A 317 2.96 21.36 -0.41
C ILE A 317 2.73 22.85 -0.62
N GLU A 318 3.56 23.51 -1.41
CA GLU A 318 3.58 24.96 -1.60
C GLU A 318 2.49 25.41 -2.58
N ASP A 319 2.57 24.98 -3.85
CA ASP A 319 1.59 25.36 -4.87
C ASP A 319 0.22 24.74 -4.59
N GLY A 320 0.21 23.49 -4.15
CA GLY A 320 -1.00 22.76 -3.81
C GLY A 320 -1.59 23.17 -2.46
N LYS A 321 -0.83 23.83 -1.57
CA LYS A 321 -1.25 24.18 -0.20
C LYS A 321 -1.70 22.94 0.58
N LEU A 322 -0.89 21.89 0.59
CA LEU A 322 -1.16 20.67 1.36
C LEU A 322 -0.85 20.90 2.84
N THR A 323 -1.80 20.57 3.72
CA THR A 323 -1.69 20.78 5.18
C THR A 323 -1.56 19.49 5.99
N THR A 324 -1.82 18.33 5.36
CA THR A 324 -1.67 17.01 5.99
C THR A 324 -0.49 16.31 5.33
N LEU A 325 0.55 16.06 6.11
CA LEU A 325 1.82 15.55 5.60
C LEU A 325 2.05 14.08 5.97
N TYR A 326 1.50 13.60 7.09
CA TYR A 326 1.75 12.26 7.60
C TYR A 326 0.53 11.36 7.37
N TYR A 327 0.77 10.18 6.82
CA TYR A 327 -0.26 9.23 6.42
C TYR A 327 0.14 7.83 6.86
N ASP A 328 -0.74 7.17 7.58
CA ASP A 328 -0.62 5.78 8.00
C ASP A 328 -1.48 4.89 7.10
N PRO A 329 -0.93 4.32 6.02
CA PRO A 329 -1.70 3.48 5.11
C PRO A 329 -2.14 2.16 5.74
N SER A 330 -1.51 1.73 6.83
CA SER A 330 -1.84 0.50 7.55
C SER A 330 -3.18 0.64 8.27
N TYR A 331 -3.38 1.75 8.99
CA TYR A 331 -4.64 2.07 9.68
C TYR A 331 -5.61 2.89 8.83
N GLY A 332 -5.17 3.47 7.71
CA GLY A 332 -5.99 4.37 6.90
C GLY A 332 -6.25 5.72 7.60
N VAL A 333 -5.33 6.16 8.46
CA VAL A 333 -5.41 7.39 9.27
C VAL A 333 -4.35 8.39 8.81
N ALA A 334 -4.65 9.68 8.87
CA ALA A 334 -3.70 10.74 8.52
C ALA A 334 -3.60 11.77 9.65
N TYR A 335 -2.38 12.19 9.95
CA TYR A 335 -2.08 13.06 11.08
C TYR A 335 -1.83 14.49 10.59
N LYS A 336 -2.50 15.44 11.22
CA LYS A 336 -2.44 16.87 10.86
C LYS A 336 -1.40 17.59 11.71
N GLY A 337 -0.95 18.73 11.19
CA GLY A 337 -0.08 19.62 11.93
C GLY A 337 1.40 19.39 11.64
N ASN A 338 2.23 19.97 12.48
CA ASN A 338 3.68 19.77 12.48
C ASN A 338 4.04 18.37 13.02
N LYS A 339 5.35 18.06 13.10
CA LYS A 339 5.84 16.75 13.58
C LYS A 339 5.32 16.43 14.99
N GLU A 340 5.46 17.34 15.94
CA GLU A 340 5.05 17.12 17.33
C GLU A 340 3.53 16.94 17.49
N GLU A 341 2.74 17.69 16.71
CA GLU A 341 1.28 17.54 16.68
C GLU A 341 0.88 16.17 16.12
N ALA A 342 1.55 15.72 15.05
CA ALA A 342 1.31 14.41 14.45
C ALA A 342 1.75 13.25 15.36
N GLU A 343 2.87 13.38 16.07
CA GLU A 343 3.32 12.42 17.09
C GLU A 343 2.28 12.28 18.21
N ARG A 344 1.78 13.40 18.72
CA ARG A 344 0.73 13.39 19.74
C ARG A 344 -0.55 12.74 19.25
N ASP A 345 -0.98 13.07 18.04
CA ASP A 345 -2.18 12.50 17.41
C ASP A 345 -2.05 11.00 17.20
N PHE A 346 -0.87 10.51 16.77
CA PHE A 346 -0.61 9.08 16.69
C PHE A 346 -0.69 8.41 18.07
N GLU A 347 0.00 8.95 19.08
CA GLU A 347 0.03 8.34 20.42
C GLU A 347 -1.38 8.25 21.02
N ASP A 348 -2.16 9.33 20.93
CA ASP A 348 -3.52 9.40 21.49
C ASP A 348 -4.47 8.36 20.88
N ASN A 349 -4.28 8.04 19.59
CA ASN A 349 -5.18 7.20 18.83
C ASN A 349 -4.71 5.75 18.68
N ALA A 350 -3.39 5.49 18.69
CA ALA A 350 -2.82 4.17 18.39
C ALA A 350 -2.08 3.52 19.56
N VAL A 351 -1.73 4.26 20.62
CA VAL A 351 -0.96 3.75 21.76
C VAL A 351 -1.79 3.82 23.04
N ASP A 352 -1.81 2.73 23.81
CA ASP A 352 -2.53 2.68 25.09
C ASP A 352 -1.61 2.67 26.31
N GLY A 353 -0.33 2.39 26.07
CA GLY A 353 0.70 2.40 27.08
C GLY A 353 2.00 1.84 26.54
N TYR A 354 2.89 1.52 27.46
CA TYR A 354 4.22 1.03 27.13
C TYR A 354 4.57 -0.16 28.02
N PHE A 355 5.44 -1.04 27.52
CA PHE A 355 5.99 -2.13 28.30
C PHE A 355 7.46 -2.32 27.98
N ARG A 356 8.16 -3.00 28.89
CA ARG A 356 9.54 -3.44 28.67
C ARG A 356 9.80 -4.70 29.47
N GLN A 357 10.88 -5.40 29.11
CA GLN A 357 11.35 -6.54 29.88
C GLN A 357 12.19 -6.07 31.08
N PHE A 358 12.00 -6.71 32.23
CA PHE A 358 12.85 -6.54 33.40
C PHE A 358 13.66 -7.83 33.62
N LYS A 359 14.91 -7.70 34.09
CA LYS A 359 15.74 -8.85 34.51
C LYS A 359 15.47 -9.11 35.99
N ASP A 360 15.28 -10.36 36.40
CA ASP A 360 15.07 -10.78 37.80
C ASP A 360 16.35 -10.68 38.66
N LYS A 361 16.99 -9.51 38.72
CA LYS A 361 17.88 -9.18 39.85
C LYS A 361 17.16 -8.47 40.99
N ASP A 362 15.88 -8.15 40.80
CA ASP A 362 15.04 -7.48 41.81
C ASP A 362 14.15 -8.47 42.60
N LEU A 363 14.31 -9.78 42.37
CA LEU A 363 13.65 -10.87 43.09
C LEU A 363 14.66 -12.02 43.32
N GLU A 364 15.76 -11.77 44.05
CA GLU A 364 16.50 -12.87 44.69
C GLU A 364 15.61 -13.45 45.79
N VAL A 365 14.83 -14.48 45.45
CA VAL A 365 14.43 -15.47 46.44
C VAL A 365 15.48 -16.57 46.34
N ASP A 366 16.22 -16.77 47.42
CA ASP A 366 17.30 -17.75 47.59
C ASP A 366 17.06 -19.03 46.76
N ALA A 367 17.71 -19.11 45.61
CA ALA A 367 17.70 -20.32 44.80
C ALA A 367 18.71 -21.29 45.41
N ASP A 368 18.20 -22.45 45.85
CA ASP A 368 18.99 -23.59 46.30
C ASP A 368 20.03 -23.96 45.22
N PRO A 369 21.34 -23.85 45.53
CA PRO A 369 22.42 -24.07 44.57
C PRO A 369 22.52 -25.51 44.04
N ASP A 370 21.75 -26.45 44.60
CA ASP A 370 21.79 -27.88 44.22
C ASP A 370 20.65 -28.34 43.29
N SER A 371 19.82 -27.42 42.77
CA SER A 371 18.78 -27.83 41.78
C SER A 371 19.36 -27.97 40.36
N GLU A 372 19.59 -29.21 39.92
CA GLU A 372 20.05 -29.59 38.56
C GLU A 372 19.06 -29.27 37.42
N THR A 373 18.02 -28.47 37.66
CA THR A 373 17.13 -27.95 36.62
C THR A 373 17.30 -26.45 36.53
N GLY A 374 18.28 -26.00 35.73
CA GLY A 374 18.45 -24.60 35.35
C GLY A 374 17.26 -24.10 34.53
N TYR A 375 16.15 -23.80 35.21
CA TYR A 375 15.06 -23.02 34.65
C TYR A 375 15.55 -21.58 34.49
N ILE A 376 15.85 -21.19 33.26
CA ILE A 376 15.87 -19.77 32.91
C ILE A 376 14.42 -19.31 33.05
N GLU A 377 14.10 -18.64 34.16
CA GLU A 377 12.76 -18.10 34.38
C GLU A 377 12.33 -17.23 33.18
N ALA A 378 11.11 -17.44 32.71
CA ALA A 378 10.57 -16.75 31.55
C ALA A 378 10.58 -15.23 31.79
N PRO A 379 10.95 -14.42 30.79
CA PRO A 379 11.10 -12.98 30.97
C PRO A 379 9.81 -12.32 31.48
N ILE A 380 9.90 -11.53 32.55
CA ILE A 380 8.77 -10.76 33.06
C ILE A 380 8.68 -9.43 32.30
N TYR A 381 7.64 -9.29 31.48
CA TYR A 381 7.27 -8.01 30.91
C TYR A 381 6.40 -7.24 31.91
N ARG A 382 6.75 -5.96 32.11
CA ARG A 382 5.96 -5.04 32.93
C ARG A 382 5.50 -3.89 32.06
N ALA A 383 4.25 -3.49 32.24
CA ALA A 383 3.58 -2.45 31.49
C ALA A 383 3.22 -1.24 32.36
N ARG A 384 3.07 -0.09 31.72
CA ARG A 384 2.56 1.16 32.28
C ARG A 384 1.56 1.80 31.33
N LYS A 385 0.65 2.61 31.87
CA LYS A 385 -0.18 3.51 31.05
C LYS A 385 0.67 4.64 30.47
N LYS A 386 0.19 5.21 29.37
CA LYS A 386 0.66 6.50 28.84
C LYS A 386 0.71 7.56 29.95
N LEU A 387 1.75 8.39 29.93
CA LEU A 387 1.86 9.61 30.74
C LEU A 387 1.51 10.82 29.86
N GLY A 388 1.28 12.00 30.43
CA GLY A 388 0.89 13.19 29.66
C GLY A 388 1.95 13.71 28.66
N GLU A 389 3.17 13.18 28.72
CA GLU A 389 4.28 13.48 27.81
C GLU A 389 4.28 12.53 26.60
N ILE A 390 4.67 13.03 25.43
CA ILE A 390 4.71 12.22 24.20
C ILE A 390 5.85 11.20 24.31
N GLY A 391 5.52 9.91 24.34
CA GLY A 391 6.49 8.81 24.45
C GLY A 391 6.92 8.18 23.11
N ILE A 392 6.39 8.66 21.98
CA ILE A 392 6.80 8.26 20.63
C ILE A 392 7.59 9.36 19.91
N GLU A 393 8.32 9.00 18.86
CA GLU A 393 8.96 9.93 17.94
C GLU A 393 8.87 9.48 16.49
N PHE A 394 8.91 10.45 15.56
CA PHE A 394 8.89 10.22 14.12
C PHE A 394 10.27 10.46 13.50
N ASP A 395 10.98 9.40 13.17
CA ASP A 395 12.30 9.44 12.56
C ASP A 395 12.27 9.12 11.06
N ARG A 396 13.35 9.47 10.37
CA ARG A 396 13.49 9.21 8.93
C ARG A 396 14.23 7.92 8.66
#